data_AF-A0A3D4GQN8-F1
#
_entry.id   AF-A0A3D4GQN8-F1
#
_cell.length_a   1.000
_cell.length_b   1.000
_cell.length_c   1.000
_cell.angle_alpha   90.00
_cell.angle_beta   90.00
_cell.angle_gamma   90.00
#
_symmetry.space_group_name_H-M   'P 1'
#
loop_
_entity.id
_entity.type
_entity.pdbx_description
1 polymer ?
#
loop_
_entity_poly.entity_id
_entity_poly.type
_entity_poly.pdbx_seq_one_letter_code
_entity_poly.pdbx_strand_id
1 'polypeptide(L)' 'MRALFAVTRTGGHVVPALGVAETLRERVPQSRICFVGTKQGLEARLVPLAGFELNTIPVAGLSRRLDMGLLLFPW' A
#
# COMPACT_ATOMS: atom_id res chain seq x y z
N MET A 1 4.97 13.72 -13.97
CA MET A 1 3.78 13.38 -13.14
C MET A 1 4.24 12.79 -11.81
N ARG A 2 3.46 12.93 -10.74
CA ARG A 2 3.70 12.23 -9.47
C ARG A 2 2.48 11.37 -9.15
N ALA A 3 2.69 10.10 -8.84
CA ALA A 3 1.63 9.15 -8.51
C ALA A 3 1.96 8.45 -7.18
N LEU A 4 0.95 8.35 -6.31
CA LEU A 4 1.02 7.65 -5.04
C LEU A 4 -0.06 6.56 -5.02
N PHE A 5 0.36 5.32 -4.75
CA PHE A 5 -0.55 4.18 -4.61
C PHE A 5 -0.67 3.79 -3.14
N ALA A 6 -1.85 3.96 -2.56
CA ALA A 6 -2.15 3.44 -1.22
C ALA A 6 -2.63 1.99 -1.33
N VAL A 7 -1.83 1.07 -0.79
CA VAL A 7 -2.13 -0.37 -0.81
C VAL A 7 -2.23 -0.91 0.61
N THR A 8 -3.09 -1.90 0.79
CA THR A 8 -3.39 -2.53 2.08
C THR A 8 -3.16 -4.03 1.97
N ARG A 9 -2.92 -4.68 3.12
CA ARG A 9 -2.48 -6.08 3.35
C ARG A 9 -3.03 -7.17 2.44
N THR A 10 -4.17 -6.98 1.78
CA THR A 10 -4.77 -7.97 0.89
C THR A 10 -4.23 -7.86 -0.54
N GLY A 11 -3.70 -8.96 -1.06
CA GLY A 11 -3.08 -9.01 -2.39
C GLY A 11 -3.95 -8.57 -3.57
N GLY A 12 -5.28 -8.63 -3.40
CA GLY A 12 -6.26 -8.18 -4.41
C GLY A 12 -6.14 -6.71 -4.80
N HIS A 13 -5.51 -5.86 -3.99
CA HIS A 13 -5.26 -4.45 -4.35
C HIS A 13 -3.80 -4.18 -4.73
N VAL A 14 -2.85 -4.94 -4.18
CA VAL A 14 -1.42 -4.76 -4.45
C VAL A 14 -1.09 -5.09 -5.91
N VAL A 15 -1.56 -6.24 -6.42
CA VAL A 15 -1.22 -6.70 -7.78
C VAL A 15 -1.80 -5.79 -8.86
N PRO A 16 -3.08 -5.39 -8.82
CA PRO A 16 -3.60 -4.42 -9.79
C PRO A 16 -2.90 -3.05 -9.72
N ALA A 17 -2.58 -2.57 -8.51
CA ALA A 17 -1.84 -1.31 -8.35
C ALA A 17 -0.45 -1.38 -8.99
N LEU A 18 0.25 -2.51 -8.86
CA LEU A 18 1.52 -2.75 -9.55
C LEU A 18 1.36 -2.75 -11.07
N GLY A 19 0.31 -3.38 -11.61
CA GLY A 19 0.05 -3.35 -13.05
C GLY A 19 -0.19 -1.94 -13.59
N VAL A 20 -0.92 -1.11 -12.85
CA VAL A 20 -1.12 0.31 -13.21
C VAL A 20 0.18 1.09 -13.09
N ALA A 21 0.97 0.88 -12.03
CA ALA A 21 2.25 1.54 -11.83
C ALA A 21 3.26 1.20 -12.94
N GLU A 22 3.33 -0.06 -13.36
CA GLU A 22 4.16 -0.52 -14.48
C GLU A 22 3.74 0.17 -15.78
N THR A 23 2.44 0.14 -16.09
CA THR A 23 1.91 0.81 -17.28
C THR A 23 2.23 2.31 -17.27
N LEU A 24 2.17 2.95 -16.10
CA LEU A 24 2.49 4.37 -15.96
C LEU A 24 3.99 4.63 -16.14
N ARG A 25 4.86 3.75 -15.61
CA ARG A 25 6.31 3.80 -15.79
C ARG A 25 6.70 3.71 -17.26
N GLU A 26 6.02 2.84 -18.03
CA GLU A 26 6.25 2.68 -19.47
C GLU A 26 5.75 3.87 -20.28
N ARG A 27 4.51 4.32 -20.04
CA ARG A 27 3.89 5.38 -20.85
C ARG A 27 4.37 6.78 -20.49
N VAL A 28 4.79 6.99 -19.25
CA VAL A 28 5.26 8.28 -18.74
C VAL A 28 6.55 8.07 -17.96
N PRO A 29 7.71 7.88 -18.62
CA PRO A 29 8.97 7.52 -17.96
C PRO A 29 9.48 8.55 -16.96
N GLN A 30 9.07 9.81 -17.09
CA GLN A 30 9.40 10.89 -16.15
C GLN A 30 8.49 10.92 -14.92
N SER A 31 7.58 9.95 -14.78
CA SER A 31 6.73 9.85 -13.60
C SER A 31 7.53 9.44 -12.38
N ARG A 32 7.21 10.05 -11.23
CA ARG A 32 7.68 9.57 -9.92
C ARG A 32 6.55 8.77 -9.29
N ILE A 33 6.81 7.49 -9.07
CA ILE A 33 5.83 6.54 -8.55
C ILE A 33 6.29 6.07 -7.17
N CYS A 34 5.39 6.17 -6.20
CA CYS A 34 5.61 5.71 -4.84
C CYS A 34 4.40 4.91 -4.37
N PHE A 35 4.64 3.92 -3.53
CA PHE A 35 3.60 3.21 -2.80
C PHE A 35 3.63 3.61 -1.33
N VAL A 36 2.45 3.62 -0.71
CA VAL A 36 2.31 3.74 0.74
C VAL A 36 1.50 2.56 1.25
N GLY A 37 1.97 1.93 2.33
CA GLY A 37 1.34 0.73 2.87
C GLY A 37 1.86 0.38 4.26
N THR A 38 1.63 -0.85 4.70
CA THR A 38 2.05 -1.29 6.03
C THR A 38 3.41 -1.98 5.98
N LYS A 39 4.07 -2.11 7.13
CA LYS A 39 5.32 -2.90 7.26
C LYS A 39 5.10 -4.41 7.08
N GLN A 40 3.85 -4.86 6.95
CA GLN A 40 3.43 -6.25 7.00
C GLN A 40 2.57 -6.55 5.77
N GLY A 41 2.36 -7.82 5.43
CA GLY A 41 1.51 -8.20 4.31
C GLY A 41 2.20 -8.21 2.95
N LEU A 42 1.38 -8.31 1.90
CA LEU A 42 1.87 -8.62 0.57
C LEU A 42 2.56 -7.42 -0.10
N GLU A 43 2.14 -6.20 0.23
CA GLU A 43 2.75 -4.96 -0.25
C GLU A 43 4.22 -4.85 0.16
N ALA A 44 4.55 -5.23 1.40
CA ALA A 44 5.91 -5.16 1.95
C ALA A 44 6.90 -6.04 1.18
N ARG A 45 6.38 -7.08 0.50
CA ARG A 45 7.18 -8.00 -0.32
C ARG A 45 7.12 -7.64 -1.80
N LEU A 46 5.92 -7.48 -2.37
CA LEU A 46 5.76 -7.36 -3.83
C LEU A 46 6.18 -5.99 -4.36
N VAL A 47 5.96 -4.91 -3.61
CA VAL A 47 6.27 -3.56 -4.10
C VAL A 47 7.77 -3.36 -4.29
N PRO A 48 8.63 -3.68 -3.30
CA PRO A 48 10.07 -3.61 -3.50
C PRO A 48 10.58 -4.59 -4.57
N LEU A 49 9.99 -5.79 -4.65
CA LEU A 49 10.35 -6.78 -5.68
C LEU A 49 10.04 -6.30 -7.11
N ALA A 50 8.99 -5.50 -7.30
CA ALA A 50 8.67 -4.88 -8.58
C ALA A 50 9.55 -3.64 -8.88
N GLY A 51 10.44 -3.25 -7.97
CA GLY A 51 11.35 -2.11 -8.15
C GLY A 51 10.71 -0.75 -7.85
N PHE A 52 9.60 -0.72 -7.09
CA PHE A 52 8.98 0.52 -6.63
C PHE A 52 9.32 0.81 -5.16
N GLU A 53 9.35 2.10 -4.81
CA GLU A 53 9.52 2.55 -3.42
C GLU A 53 8.25 2.28 -2.61
N LEU A 54 8.40 1.65 -1.44
CA LEU A 54 7.33 1.48 -0.46
C LEU A 54 7.62 2.31 0.79
N ASN A 55 6.82 3.35 1.01
CA ASN A 55 6.78 4.09 2.25
C ASN A 55 5.82 3.43 3.24
N THR A 56 6.33 3.04 4.41
CA THR A 56 5.51 2.32 5.40
C THR A 56 4.93 3.28 6.43
N ILE A 57 3.66 3.08 6.76
CA ILE A 57 2.95 3.82 7.82
C ILE A 57 2.36 2.83 8.83
N PRO A 58 2.28 3.20 10.13
CA PRO A 58 1.58 2.39 11.12
C PRO A 58 0.08 2.37 10.78
N VAL A 59 -0.49 1.17 10.69
CA VAL A 59 -1.92 0.98 10.42
C VAL A 59 -2.48 -0.02 11.42
N ALA A 60 -3.50 0.40 12.16
CA ALA A 60 -4.26 -0.46 13.06
C ALA A 60 -5.63 -0.76 12.45
N GLY A 61 -6.13 -1.98 12.65
CA GLY A 61 -7.49 -2.35 12.24
C GLY A 61 -8.51 -1.85 13.24
N LEU A 62 -9.56 -1.18 12.78
CA LEU A 62 -10.69 -0.80 13.64
C LEU A 62 -11.63 -2.00 13.80
N SER A 63 -12.01 -2.33 15.04
CA SER A 63 -13.01 -3.38 15.29
C SER A 63 -14.33 -3.00 14.61
N ARG A 64 -14.97 -3.98 13.96
CA ARG A 64 -16.31 -3.81 13.38
C ARG A 64 -17.43 -4.05 14.38
N ARG A 65 -17.08 -4.43 15.62
CA ARG A 65 -18.02 -4.67 16.72
C ARG A 65 -17.81 -3.60 17.78
N LEU A 66 -18.90 -3.24 18.46
CA LEU A 66 -18.83 -2.41 19.66
C LEU A 66 -18.31 -3.27 20.81
N ASP A 67 -16.99 -3.31 20.95
CA ASP A 67 -16.27 -4.00 22.01
C ASP A 67 -15.32 -3.04 22.74
N MET A 68 -14.78 -3.49 23.87
CA MET A 68 -13.84 -2.70 24.68
C MET A 68 -12.55 -2.37 23.92
N GLY A 69 -12.21 -3.11 22.86
CA GLY A 69 -11.08 -2.81 21.99
C GLY A 69 -11.26 -1.52 21.19
N LEU A 70 -12.51 -1.11 20.92
CA LEU A 70 -12.81 0.16 20.28
C LEU A 70 -12.43 1.37 21.15
N LEU A 71 -12.53 1.24 22.48
CA LEU A 71 -12.16 2.30 23.44
C LEU A 71 -10.65 2.47 23.59
N LEU A 72 -9.89 1.40 23.38
CA LEU A 72 -8.44 1.39 23.49
C LEU A 72 -7.75 1.68 22.14
N PHE A 73 -8.48 1.60 21.03
CA PHE A 73 -7.94 1.91 19.70
C PHE A 73 -7.37 3.34 19.61
N PRO A 74 -6.21 3.57 18.94
CA PRO A 74 -5.34 2.60 18.26
C PRO A 74 -4.15 2.12 19.12
N TRP A 75 -4.24 2.23 20.46
CA TRP A 75 -3.15 1.97 21.40
C TRP A 75 -3.12 0.51 21.89
#